data_AF-A0A2J9DVX2-F1
#
_entry.id   AF-A0A2J9DVX2-F1
#
_cell.length_a   1.000
_cell.length_b   1.000
_cell.length_c   1.000
_cell.angle_alpha   90.00
_cell.angle_beta   90.00
_cell.angle_gamma   90.00
#
_symmetry.space_group_name_H-M   'P 1'
#
loop_
_entity.id
_entity.type
_entity.pdbx_description
1 polymer ?
#
loop_
_entity_poly.entity_id
_entity_poly.type
_entity_poly.pdbx_seq_one_letter_code
_entity_poly.pdbx_strand_id
1 'polypeptide(L)'
;MTRIKQYTRNLLISLPVAMTAVFSATVASAEYEAEKLETIKEMYEIAKTSEVGGAEVYANYASDSLMQAFEMFNDSFNETGQLCNEGMDTMWLSQDADYSVPLEFDLEGEHMVKVTVGDLGVVNYKMVCSELGCAIDDVFTQQQEGESLTSLKRYLLRACR
;
A
#
# COMPACT_ATOMS: atom_id res chain seq x y z
N MET A 1 -29.64 -50.91 69.18
CA MET A 1 -29.72 -50.31 67.83
C MET A 1 -28.64 -49.26 67.68
N THR A 2 -28.02 -49.23 66.50
CA THR A 2 -26.64 -48.82 66.24
C THR A 2 -26.52 -47.35 65.83
N ARG A 3 -25.34 -46.75 66.11
CA ARG A 3 -24.85 -45.41 65.72
C ARG A 3 -25.05 -45.11 64.21
N ILE A 4 -25.11 -43.86 63.74
CA ILE A 4 -23.94 -43.04 63.32
C ILE A 4 -24.40 -41.60 63.00
N LYS A 5 -23.61 -40.60 63.44
CA LYS A 5 -23.69 -39.18 63.05
C LYS A 5 -23.14 -38.98 61.63
N GLN A 6 -23.82 -38.23 60.78
CA GLN A 6 -23.26 -37.74 59.51
C GLN A 6 -23.01 -36.24 59.58
N TYR A 7 -21.72 -35.90 59.47
CA TYR A 7 -21.18 -34.57 59.20
C TYR A 7 -21.14 -34.37 57.68
N THR A 8 -21.72 -33.28 57.17
CA THR A 8 -21.50 -32.85 55.79
C THR A 8 -20.73 -31.53 55.78
N ARG A 9 -19.47 -31.63 55.36
CA ARG A 9 -18.56 -30.52 55.05
C ARG A 9 -19.01 -29.84 53.77
N ASN A 10 -19.24 -28.52 53.81
CA ASN A 10 -19.36 -27.69 52.61
C ASN A 10 -17.95 -27.48 52.02
N LEU A 11 -17.72 -28.01 50.83
CA LEU A 11 -16.49 -27.84 50.05
C LEU A 11 -16.64 -26.56 49.21
N LEU A 12 -15.92 -25.49 49.56
CA LEU A 12 -15.80 -24.28 48.74
C LEU A 12 -14.84 -24.57 47.59
N ILE A 13 -15.36 -24.61 46.36
CA ILE A 13 -14.55 -24.72 45.14
C ILE A 13 -14.25 -23.29 44.67
N SER A 14 -13.02 -22.82 44.88
CA SER A 14 -12.53 -21.59 44.27
C SER A 14 -12.17 -21.86 42.80
N LEU A 15 -12.91 -21.25 41.88
CA LEU A 15 -12.59 -21.23 40.45
C LEU A 15 -11.41 -20.29 40.18
N PRO A 16 -10.37 -20.69 39.44
CA PRO A 16 -9.34 -19.76 38.99
C PRO A 16 -9.92 -18.85 37.89
N VAL A 17 -9.82 -17.53 38.10
CA VAL A 17 -10.06 -16.53 37.07
C VAL A 17 -8.89 -16.60 36.09
N ALA A 18 -9.11 -17.23 34.93
CA ALA A 18 -8.17 -17.21 33.84
C ALA A 18 -8.16 -15.80 33.22
N MET A 19 -7.09 -15.05 33.48
CA MET A 19 -6.84 -13.76 32.87
C MET A 19 -6.28 -14.01 31.46
N THR A 20 -7.16 -14.06 30.46
CA THR A 20 -6.75 -14.15 29.05
C THR A 20 -6.17 -12.80 28.63
N ALA A 21 -4.87 -12.75 28.39
CA ALA A 21 -4.21 -11.62 27.76
C ALA A 21 -4.70 -11.50 26.31
N VAL A 22 -5.49 -10.48 26.02
CA VAL A 22 -5.86 -10.07 24.66
C VAL A 22 -4.92 -8.93 24.28
N PHE A 23 -3.75 -9.24 23.72
CA PHE A 23 -2.83 -8.24 23.21
C PHE A 23 -2.12 -8.77 21.96
N SER A 24 -1.92 -7.88 20.98
CA SER A 24 -1.03 -8.02 19.80
C SER A 24 -1.62 -8.49 18.46
N ALA A 25 -2.79 -7.99 18.04
CA ALA A 25 -3.15 -7.99 16.62
C ALA A 25 -3.35 -6.56 16.05
N THR A 26 -3.77 -5.60 16.88
CA THR A 26 -4.09 -4.23 16.46
C THR A 26 -2.87 -3.31 16.32
N VAL A 27 -1.74 -3.67 16.92
CA VAL A 27 -0.54 -2.81 16.93
C VAL A 27 0.24 -2.93 15.62
N ALA A 28 0.37 -4.16 15.10
CA ALA A 28 1.04 -4.43 13.83
C ALA A 28 0.30 -3.82 12.63
N SER A 29 -1.04 -3.79 12.65
CA SER A 29 -1.83 -3.19 11.56
C SER A 29 -1.63 -1.66 11.49
N ALA A 30 -1.63 -0.98 12.63
CA ALA A 30 -1.43 0.47 12.71
C ALA A 30 0.00 0.89 12.35
N GLU A 31 1.00 0.06 12.71
CA GLU A 31 2.40 0.27 12.33
C GLU A 31 2.57 0.20 10.81
N TYR A 32 2.02 -0.84 10.16
CA TYR A 32 2.05 -0.94 8.70
C TYR A 32 1.26 0.15 7.99
N GLU A 33 0.18 0.66 8.57
CA GLU A 33 -0.56 1.80 8.01
C GLU A 33 0.28 3.08 8.01
N ALA A 34 0.96 3.38 9.12
CA ALA A 34 1.86 4.52 9.21
C ALA A 34 3.03 4.40 8.21
N GLU A 35 3.63 3.21 8.15
CA GLU A 35 4.76 2.94 7.25
C GLU A 35 4.38 3.11 5.78
N LYS A 36 3.22 2.58 5.33
CA LYS A 36 2.74 2.79 3.95
C LYS A 36 2.67 4.27 3.57
N LEU A 37 2.08 5.06 4.46
CA LEU A 37 1.89 6.48 4.24
C LEU A 37 3.24 7.21 4.18
N GLU A 38 4.17 6.83 5.06
CA GLU A 38 5.54 7.36 5.08
C GLU A 38 6.31 7.00 3.80
N THR A 39 6.25 5.74 3.36
CA THR A 39 6.88 5.28 2.10
C THR A 39 6.42 6.12 0.90
N ILE A 40 5.11 6.35 0.76
CA ILE A 40 4.59 7.14 -0.37
C ILE A 40 4.97 8.62 -0.23
N LYS A 41 4.93 9.20 0.97
CA LYS A 41 5.38 10.59 1.18
C LYS A 41 6.85 10.78 0.85
N GLU A 42 7.71 9.86 1.28
CA GLU A 42 9.14 9.89 0.97
C GLU A 42 9.38 9.80 -0.54
N MET A 43 8.70 8.88 -1.22
CA MET A 43 8.78 8.75 -2.68
C MET A 43 8.40 10.07 -3.39
N TYR A 44 7.30 10.72 -2.98
CA TYR A 44 6.90 12.02 -3.54
C TYR A 44 7.89 13.13 -3.24
N GLU A 45 8.49 13.16 -2.05
CA GLU A 45 9.52 14.15 -1.70
C GLU A 45 10.77 13.97 -2.56
N ILE A 46 11.23 12.73 -2.76
CA ILE A 46 12.37 12.44 -3.65
C ILE A 46 12.06 12.87 -5.09
N ALA A 47 10.88 12.50 -5.60
CA ALA A 47 10.47 12.84 -6.95
C ALA A 47 10.39 14.36 -7.17
N LYS A 48 9.83 15.08 -6.19
CA LYS A 48 9.70 16.53 -6.21
C LYS A 48 11.05 17.23 -6.13
N THR A 49 11.91 16.82 -5.20
CA THR A 49 13.23 17.45 -5.01
C THR A 49 14.19 17.18 -6.16
N SER A 50 14.02 16.04 -6.84
CA SER A 50 14.81 15.66 -8.00
C SER A 50 14.18 16.11 -9.33
N GLU A 51 12.95 16.62 -9.30
CA GLU A 51 12.16 16.98 -10.48
C GLU A 51 12.06 15.82 -11.49
N VAL A 52 11.66 14.63 -11.00
CA VAL A 52 11.56 13.39 -11.80
C VAL A 52 10.16 12.79 -11.78
N GLY A 53 9.86 12.00 -12.82
CA GLY A 53 8.60 11.30 -12.97
C GLY A 53 8.49 10.02 -12.13
N GLY A 54 7.28 9.46 -12.07
CA GLY A 54 6.99 8.21 -11.39
C GLY A 54 7.82 7.04 -11.90
N ALA A 55 8.02 6.92 -13.22
CA ALA A 55 8.79 5.82 -13.82
C ALA A 55 10.22 5.72 -13.26
N GLU A 56 10.83 6.85 -12.91
CA GLU A 56 12.21 6.90 -12.40
C GLU A 56 12.28 6.54 -10.91
N VAL A 57 11.27 6.91 -10.13
CA VAL A 57 11.27 6.67 -8.68
C VAL A 57 10.63 5.35 -8.28
N TYR A 58 9.67 4.84 -9.05
CA TYR A 58 8.94 3.61 -8.71
C TYR A 58 9.86 2.41 -8.55
N ALA A 59 10.97 2.33 -9.30
CA ALA A 59 11.91 1.23 -9.19
C ALA A 59 12.49 1.04 -7.79
N ASN A 60 12.60 2.10 -6.98
CA ASN A 60 13.13 2.03 -5.62
C ASN A 60 12.08 1.62 -4.58
N TYR A 61 10.79 1.70 -4.94
CA TYR A 61 9.66 1.47 -4.05
C TYR A 61 8.77 0.31 -4.50
N ALA A 62 9.02 -0.25 -5.68
CA ALA A 62 8.22 -1.30 -6.27
C ALA A 62 8.47 -2.66 -5.61
N SER A 63 7.40 -3.43 -5.47
CA SER A 63 7.50 -4.86 -5.21
C SER A 63 8.07 -5.60 -6.43
N ASP A 64 8.58 -6.82 -6.22
CA ASP A 64 9.06 -7.70 -7.29
C ASP A 64 8.04 -7.85 -8.44
N SER A 65 6.74 -7.88 -8.12
CA SER A 65 5.69 -8.02 -9.13
C SER A 65 5.55 -6.78 -10.01
N LEU A 66 5.72 -5.59 -9.45
CA LEU A 66 5.64 -4.34 -10.20
C LEU A 66 6.96 -4.08 -10.94
N MET A 67 8.10 -4.43 -10.34
CA MET A 67 9.41 -4.38 -11.00
C MET A 67 9.43 -5.22 -12.29
N GLN A 68 8.93 -6.46 -12.25
CA GLN A 68 8.81 -7.29 -13.46
C GLN A 68 7.98 -6.63 -14.58
N ALA A 69 6.95 -5.85 -14.22
CA ALA A 69 6.17 -5.12 -15.22
C ALA A 69 6.97 -3.95 -15.83
N PHE A 70 7.80 -3.26 -15.04
CA PHE A 70 8.73 -2.25 -15.56
C PHE A 70 9.86 -2.85 -16.41
N GLU A 71 10.36 -4.04 -16.07
CA GLU A 71 11.34 -4.76 -16.88
C GLU A 71 10.78 -5.05 -18.27
N MET A 72 9.52 -5.51 -18.38
CA MET A 72 8.87 -5.69 -19.68
C MET A 72 8.75 -4.40 -20.49
N PHE A 73 8.50 -3.26 -19.82
CA PHE A 73 8.52 -1.95 -20.48
C PHE A 73 9.90 -1.62 -21.04
N ASN A 74 10.96 -1.82 -20.26
CA ASN A 74 12.33 -1.56 -20.68
C ASN A 74 12.75 -2.48 -21.83
N ASP A 75 12.41 -3.77 -21.77
CA ASP A 75 12.70 -4.74 -22.82
C ASP A 75 11.99 -4.36 -24.12
N SER A 76 10.70 -4.02 -24.07
CA SER A 76 9.93 -3.57 -25.24
C SER A 76 10.54 -2.31 -25.87
N PHE A 77 10.95 -1.33 -25.06
CA PHE A 77 11.63 -0.13 -25.56
C PHE A 77 12.97 -0.46 -26.21
N ASN A 78 13.77 -1.34 -25.60
CA ASN A 78 15.07 -1.76 -26.14
C ASN A 78 14.94 -2.50 -27.48
N GLU A 79 13.86 -3.27 -27.67
CA GLU A 79 13.60 -4.01 -28.91
C GLU A 79 13.01 -3.14 -30.03
N THR A 80 12.09 -2.25 -29.69
CA THR A 80 11.27 -1.52 -30.68
C THR A 80 11.66 -0.05 -30.86
N GLY A 81 12.34 0.53 -29.87
CA GLY A 81 12.58 1.97 -29.76
C GLY A 81 11.31 2.78 -29.45
N GLN A 82 10.19 2.13 -29.10
CA GLN A 82 8.91 2.79 -28.82
C GLN A 82 8.55 2.69 -27.33
N LEU A 83 7.99 3.77 -26.78
CA LEU A 83 7.49 3.80 -25.41
C LEU A 83 6.08 3.17 -25.38
N CYS A 84 5.92 2.12 -24.57
CA CYS A 84 4.62 1.50 -24.29
C CYS A 84 4.00 2.05 -23.00
N ASN A 85 4.00 3.37 -22.82
CA ASN A 85 3.45 4.06 -21.64
C ASN A 85 2.04 4.66 -21.92
N GLU A 86 1.39 5.22 -20.91
CA GLU A 86 0.05 5.84 -21.03
C GLU A 86 0.10 7.25 -21.65
N GLY A 87 1.25 7.66 -22.20
CA GLY A 87 1.43 9.00 -22.76
C GLY A 87 1.39 10.12 -21.72
N MET A 88 1.58 9.79 -20.44
CA MET A 88 1.63 10.72 -19.31
C MET A 88 2.38 10.09 -18.14
N ASP A 89 2.86 10.91 -17.21
CA ASP A 89 3.39 10.45 -15.94
C ASP A 89 2.26 10.08 -14.99
N THR A 90 2.26 8.84 -14.49
CA THR A 90 1.19 8.32 -13.63
C THR A 90 1.27 8.80 -12.18
N MET A 91 2.41 9.34 -11.73
CA MET A 91 2.58 9.91 -10.39
C MET A 91 2.08 11.36 -10.34
N TRP A 92 2.40 12.13 -11.38
CA TRP A 92 2.07 13.55 -11.48
C TRP A 92 0.80 13.86 -12.26
N LEU A 93 0.20 12.82 -12.87
CA LEU A 93 -0.97 12.93 -13.72
C LEU A 93 -0.80 13.95 -14.88
N SER A 94 0.43 14.11 -15.39
CA SER A 94 0.77 15.10 -16.42
C SER A 94 1.87 14.61 -17.37
N GLN A 95 1.91 15.17 -18.59
CA GLN A 95 3.05 15.04 -19.50
C GLN A 95 4.18 16.03 -19.19
N ASP A 96 3.84 17.15 -18.57
CA ASP A 96 4.75 18.23 -18.19
C ASP A 96 4.42 18.55 -16.72
N ALA A 97 5.11 17.85 -15.82
CA ALA A 97 4.77 17.84 -14.40
C ALA A 97 5.09 19.18 -13.75
N ASP A 98 4.10 19.79 -13.10
CA ASP A 98 4.34 20.87 -12.15
C ASP A 98 4.60 20.26 -10.76
N TYR A 99 5.88 20.12 -10.40
CA TYR A 99 6.31 19.59 -9.10
C TYR A 99 5.88 20.45 -7.90
N SER A 100 5.34 21.66 -8.15
CA SER A 100 4.81 22.54 -7.10
C SER A 100 3.34 22.27 -6.76
N VAL A 101 2.65 21.41 -7.53
CA VAL A 101 1.24 21.05 -7.29
C VAL A 101 1.02 20.57 -5.84
N PRO A 102 -0.05 21.02 -5.15
CA PRO A 102 -0.34 20.56 -3.81
C PRO A 102 -0.67 19.06 -3.79
N LEU A 103 -0.18 18.36 -2.77
CA LEU A 103 -0.38 16.93 -2.57
C LEU A 103 -1.11 16.69 -1.25
N GLU A 104 -2.14 15.85 -1.30
CA GLU A 104 -2.82 15.35 -0.10
C GLU A 104 -2.69 13.84 -0.04
N PHE A 105 -2.31 13.31 1.12
CA PHE A 105 -2.06 11.88 1.32
C PHE A 105 -3.06 11.31 2.32
N ASP A 106 -3.69 10.20 1.96
CA ASP A 106 -4.68 9.53 2.79
C ASP A 106 -4.53 8.00 2.71
N LEU A 107 -4.98 7.30 3.75
CA LEU A 107 -5.05 5.85 3.78
C LEU A 107 -6.44 5.40 3.32
N GLU A 108 -6.49 4.52 2.31
CA GLU A 108 -7.75 3.95 1.82
C GLU A 108 -7.84 2.46 2.17
N GLY A 109 -8.24 2.21 3.42
CA GLY A 109 -8.32 0.85 3.94
C GLY A 109 -6.94 0.22 4.16
N GLU A 110 -6.90 -1.11 4.31
CA GLU A 110 -5.71 -1.81 4.79
C GLU A 110 -4.56 -1.90 3.78
N HIS A 111 -4.79 -1.62 2.50
CA HIS A 111 -3.80 -1.92 1.44
C HIS A 111 -3.57 -0.77 0.46
N MET A 112 -4.18 0.39 0.65
CA MET A 112 -4.06 1.49 -0.32
C MET A 112 -3.63 2.78 0.36
N VAL A 113 -2.81 3.54 -0.34
CA VAL A 113 -2.53 4.95 -0.05
C VAL A 113 -3.06 5.76 -1.22
N LYS A 114 -3.94 6.71 -0.95
CA LYS A 114 -4.42 7.68 -1.95
C LYS A 114 -3.56 8.93 -1.89
N VAL A 115 -3.23 9.45 -3.06
CA VAL A 115 -2.62 10.76 -3.24
C VAL A 115 -3.50 11.59 -4.16
N THR A 116 -4.02 12.70 -3.65
CA THR A 116 -4.70 13.72 -4.46
C THR A 116 -3.63 14.68 -4.99
N VAL A 117 -3.62 14.89 -6.31
CA VAL A 117 -2.63 15.72 -7.00
C VAL A 117 -3.32 17.00 -7.47
N GLY A 118 -3.42 18.00 -6.60
CA GLY A 118 -4.17 19.24 -6.84
C GLY A 118 -5.55 18.98 -7.45
N ASP A 119 -5.85 19.69 -8.54
CA ASP A 119 -7.09 19.51 -9.32
C ASP A 119 -6.94 18.49 -10.47
N LEU A 120 -5.80 17.80 -10.57
CA LEU A 120 -5.50 16.86 -11.67
C LEU A 120 -6.13 15.48 -11.49
N GLY A 121 -6.41 15.10 -10.24
CA GLY A 121 -7.03 13.82 -9.91
C GLY A 121 -6.36 13.09 -8.76
N VAL A 122 -6.49 11.76 -8.77
CA VAL A 122 -6.01 10.87 -7.70
C VAL A 122 -5.14 9.76 -8.23
N VAL A 123 -4.11 9.41 -7.46
CA VAL A 123 -3.26 8.25 -7.64
C VAL A 123 -3.39 7.36 -6.40
N ASN A 124 -3.79 6.12 -6.59
CA ASN A 124 -3.91 5.15 -5.51
C ASN A 124 -2.83 4.09 -5.64
N TYR A 125 -2.04 3.95 -4.58
CA TYR A 125 -0.94 3.00 -4.47
C TYR A 125 -1.41 1.78 -3.71
N LYS A 126 -1.45 0.62 -4.37
CA LYS A 126 -1.65 -0.64 -3.67
C LYS A 126 -0.32 -1.06 -3.05
N MET A 127 -0.32 -1.24 -1.73
CA MET A 127 0.88 -1.52 -0.94
C MET A 127 0.88 -2.96 -0.44
N VAL A 128 2.06 -3.56 -0.41
CA VAL A 128 2.36 -4.82 0.29
C VAL A 128 3.44 -4.55 1.33
N CYS A 129 3.26 -5.03 2.55
CA CYS A 129 4.21 -4.80 3.64
C CYS A 129 4.67 -6.11 4.25
N SER A 130 5.92 -6.10 4.72
CA SER A 130 6.56 -7.20 5.43
C SER A 130 7.40 -6.65 6.58
N GLU A 131 8.12 -7.50 7.30
CA GLU A 131 9.10 -7.06 8.30
C GLU A 131 10.27 -6.25 7.70
N LEU A 132 10.48 -6.31 6.38
CA LEU A 132 11.49 -5.53 5.65
C LEU A 132 10.97 -4.16 5.19
N GLY A 133 9.67 -3.93 5.39
CA GLY A 133 8.97 -2.70 5.07
C GLY A 133 7.94 -2.82 3.96
N CYS A 134 7.46 -1.67 3.48
CA CYS A 134 6.38 -1.55 2.52
C CYS A 134 6.86 -1.26 1.09
N ALA A 135 6.18 -1.86 0.11
CA ALA A 135 6.46 -1.70 -1.31
C ALA A 135 5.16 -1.56 -2.13
N ILE A 136 5.25 -0.93 -3.29
CA ILE A 136 4.15 -0.69 -4.23
C ILE A 136 3.94 -1.95 -5.08
N ASP A 137 2.75 -2.54 -4.99
CA ASP A 137 2.31 -3.67 -5.81
C ASP A 137 1.62 -3.23 -7.10
N ASP A 138 0.91 -2.11 -7.08
CA ASP A 138 0.25 -1.54 -8.27
C ASP A 138 -0.05 -0.05 -8.06
N VAL A 139 -0.26 0.66 -9.15
CA VAL A 139 -0.61 2.08 -9.18
C VAL A 139 -1.90 2.24 -9.97
N PHE A 140 -2.86 2.97 -9.41
CA PHE A 140 -4.16 3.23 -10.01
C PHE A 140 -4.38 4.72 -10.20
N THR A 141 -4.58 5.17 -11.43
CA THR A 141 -4.82 6.59 -11.74
C THR A 141 -6.29 6.86 -12.06
N GLN A 142 -6.77 8.05 -11.69
CA GLN A 142 -8.05 8.62 -12.11
C GLN A 142 -7.89 10.14 -12.18
N GLN A 143 -8.10 10.72 -13.36
CA GLN A 143 -7.99 12.18 -13.55
C GLN A 143 -9.32 12.89 -13.28
N GLN A 144 -10.45 12.23 -13.55
CA GLN A 144 -11.77 12.80 -13.32
C GLN A 144 -12.64 11.91 -12.45
N GLU A 145 -13.43 12.53 -11.59
CA GLU A 145 -14.40 11.82 -10.75
C GLU A 145 -15.37 11.00 -11.63
N GLY A 146 -15.47 9.71 -11.35
CA GLY A 146 -16.30 8.78 -12.12
C GLY A 146 -15.59 8.06 -13.26
N GLU A 147 -14.33 8.38 -13.57
CA GLU A 147 -13.50 7.55 -14.45
C GLU A 147 -13.11 6.24 -13.76
N SER A 148 -12.94 5.18 -14.55
CA SER A 148 -12.43 3.91 -14.02
C SER A 148 -10.95 4.04 -13.67
N LEU A 149 -10.58 3.54 -12.49
CA LEU A 149 -9.19 3.41 -12.08
C LEU A 149 -8.39 2.58 -13.10
N THR A 150 -7.29 3.13 -13.62
CA THR A 150 -6.40 2.41 -14.55
C THR A 150 -5.19 1.85 -13.82
N SER A 151 -5.02 0.52 -13.85
CA SER A 151 -3.87 -0.18 -13.24
C SER A 151 -2.65 -0.08 -14.13
N LEU A 152 -1.60 0.58 -13.63
CA LEU A 152 -0.31 0.70 -14.30
C LEU A 152 0.31 -0.68 -14.54
N LYS A 153 0.33 -1.55 -13.52
CA LYS A 153 0.92 -2.90 -13.67
C LYS A 153 0.22 -3.67 -14.79
N ARG A 154 -1.12 -3.63 -14.82
CA ARG A 154 -1.89 -4.30 -15.89
C ARG A 154 -1.66 -3.66 -17.25
N TYR A 155 -1.50 -2.35 -17.31
CA TYR A 155 -1.21 -1.64 -18.55
C TYR A 155 0.14 -2.08 -19.12
N LEU A 156 1.22 -2.00 -18.33
CA LEU A 156 2.56 -2.42 -18.76
C LEU A 156 2.56 -3.89 -19.23
N LEU A 157 1.95 -4.80 -18.47
CA LEU A 157 1.86 -6.22 -18.84
C LEU A 157 1.07 -6.51 -20.14
N ARG A 158 0.26 -5.55 -20.62
CA ARG A 158 -0.55 -5.71 -21.85
C ARG A 158 0.00 -4.93 -23.03
N ALA A 159 0.41 -3.69 -22.80
CA ALA A 159 0.87 -2.76 -23.82
C ALA A 159 2.33 -3.00 -24.24
N CYS A 160 3.15 -3.53 -23.33
CA CYS A 160 4.59 -3.78 -23.55
C CYS A 160 4.92 -5.23 -23.93
N ARG A 161 3.95 -5.97 -24.50
CA ARG A 161 4.14 -7.34 -24.99
C ARG A 161 4.35 -7.39 -26.50
#